data_AF-A0A841KXI5-F1
#
_entry.id   AF-A0A841KXI5-F1
#
_cell.length_a   1.000
_cell.length_b   1.000
_cell.length_c   1.000
_cell.angle_alpha   90.00
_cell.angle_beta   90.00
_cell.angle_gamma   90.00
#
_symmetry.space_group_name_H-M   'P 1'
#
loop_
_entity.id
_entity.type
_entity.pdbx_description
1 polymer ?
#
loop_
_entity_poly.entity_id
_entity_poly.type
_entity_poly.pdbx_seq_one_letter_code
_entity_poly.pdbx_strand_id
1 'polypeptide(L)'
;MTLLKDIGISLLKGVIFAIIFAIIGAVFSFAKSWPMLKGAYIFVLVGGCITMIISVALLIGTPQMRKDMIREGDQHRNPRRGAEGIGPALMGMTMIIIGFWLEAMMHN
;
A
#
# COMPACT_ATOMS: atom_id res chain seq x y z
N MET A 1 2.64 2.13 -23.66
CA MET A 1 2.78 0.76 -23.09
C MET A 1 3.46 0.71 -21.72
N THR A 2 4.13 1.76 -21.26
CA THR A 2 4.82 1.80 -19.95
C THR A 2 3.87 1.94 -18.75
N LEU A 3 2.87 2.82 -18.87
CA LEU A 3 1.97 3.19 -17.76
C LEU A 3 1.10 2.02 -17.25
N LEU A 4 0.54 1.22 -18.17
CA LEU A 4 -0.20 0.00 -17.83
C LEU A 4 0.67 -1.04 -17.12
N LYS A 5 1.94 -1.15 -17.52
CA LYS A 5 2.92 -2.04 -16.90
C LYS A 5 3.27 -1.56 -15.49
N ASP A 6 3.44 -0.26 -15.29
CA ASP A 6 3.73 0.32 -13.97
C ASP A 6 2.57 0.09 -12.98
N ILE A 7 1.32 0.31 -13.42
CA ILE A 7 0.12 0.04 -12.62
C ILE A 7 0.06 -1.46 -12.28
N GLY A 8 0.24 -2.34 -13.26
CA GLY A 8 0.23 -3.78 -13.04
C GLY A 8 1.28 -4.25 -12.03
N ILE A 9 2.48 -3.68 -12.07
CA ILE A 9 3.55 -3.97 -11.10
C ILE A 9 3.14 -3.50 -9.69
N SER A 10 2.56 -2.32 -9.55
CA SER A 10 2.07 -1.82 -8.25
C SER A 10 0.94 -2.68 -7.69
N LEU A 11 -0.01 -3.11 -8.52
CA LEU A 11 -1.07 -4.03 -8.10
C LEU A 11 -0.49 -5.38 -7.64
N LEU A 12 0.44 -5.96 -8.42
CA LEU A 12 1.11 -7.21 -8.06
C LEU A 12 1.85 -7.08 -6.73
N LYS A 13 2.56 -5.97 -6.51
CA LYS A 13 3.20 -5.70 -5.21
C LYS A 13 2.16 -5.64 -4.10
N GLY A 14 1.02 -4.96 -4.29
CA GLY A 14 -0.07 -4.92 -3.33
C GLY A 14 -0.57 -6.31 -2.93
N VAL A 15 -0.73 -7.22 -3.89
CA VAL A 15 -1.10 -8.63 -3.65
C VAL A 15 -0.01 -9.35 -2.83
N ILE A 16 1.26 -9.22 -3.22
CA ILE A 16 2.38 -9.85 -2.51
C ILE A 16 2.44 -9.37 -1.05
N PHE A 17 2.34 -8.05 -0.83
CA PHE A 17 2.33 -7.50 0.53
C PHE A 17 1.09 -7.96 1.30
N ALA A 18 -0.09 -8.02 0.69
CA ALA A 18 -1.28 -8.56 1.34
C ALA A 18 -1.06 -10.02 1.80
N ILE A 19 -0.44 -10.86 0.98
CA ILE A 19 -0.11 -12.25 1.36
C ILE A 19 0.85 -12.28 2.55
N ILE A 20 1.92 -11.47 2.51
CA ILE A 20 2.91 -11.39 3.60
C ILE A 20 2.24 -10.93 4.90
N PHE A 21 1.45 -9.87 4.87
CA PHE A 21 0.73 -9.37 6.04
C PHE A 21 -0.32 -10.36 6.54
N ALA A 22 -1.00 -11.08 5.65
CA ALA A 22 -1.94 -12.13 6.02
C ALA A 22 -1.25 -13.28 6.76
N ILE A 23 -0.08 -13.73 6.30
CA ILE A 23 0.73 -14.76 6.96
C ILE A 23 1.18 -14.27 8.34
N ILE A 24 1.70 -13.04 8.44
CA ILE A 24 2.11 -12.44 9.72
C ILE A 24 0.93 -12.36 10.69
N GLY A 25 -0.24 -11.89 10.21
CA GLY A 25 -1.45 -11.79 11.01
C GLY A 25 -1.99 -13.14 11.46
N ALA A 26 -1.93 -14.16 10.59
CA ALA A 26 -2.29 -15.52 10.92
C ALA A 26 -1.37 -16.09 12.00
N VAL A 27 -0.04 -15.92 11.87
CA VAL A 27 0.92 -16.32 12.90
C VAL A 27 0.65 -15.61 14.23
N PHE A 28 0.38 -14.30 14.18
CA PHE A 28 0.05 -13.52 15.38
C PHE A 28 -1.24 -13.97 16.06
N SER A 29 -2.23 -14.44 15.29
CA SER A 29 -3.50 -14.92 15.86
C SER A 29 -3.34 -16.13 16.77
N PHE A 30 -2.35 -17.00 16.51
CA PHE A 30 -2.04 -18.14 17.38
C PHE A 30 -1.60 -17.68 18.77
N ALA A 31 -0.81 -16.60 18.86
CA ALA A 31 -0.39 -16.05 20.15
C ALA A 31 -1.56 -15.40 20.93
N LYS A 32 -2.55 -14.86 20.22
CA LYS A 32 -3.72 -14.19 20.79
C LYS A 32 -4.95 -15.09 20.97
N SER A 33 -4.86 -16.37 20.64
CA SER A 33 -6.00 -17.32 20.61
C SER A 33 -7.19 -16.80 19.79
N TRP A 34 -6.91 -16.10 18.70
CA TRP A 34 -7.93 -15.59 17.78
C TRP A 34 -8.12 -16.54 16.60
N PRO A 35 -9.28 -16.50 15.91
CA PRO A 35 -9.44 -17.20 14.65
C PRO A 35 -8.35 -16.77 13.65
N MET A 36 -7.80 -17.73 12.90
CA MET A 36 -6.69 -17.49 11.96
C MET A 36 -7.05 -16.41 10.94
N LEU A 37 -8.26 -16.49 10.37
CA LEU A 37 -8.81 -15.47 9.47
C LEU A 37 -8.86 -14.09 10.14
N LYS A 38 -9.20 -14.03 11.43
CA LYS A 38 -9.29 -12.76 12.17
C LYS A 38 -7.96 -12.03 12.24
N GLY A 39 -6.89 -12.74 12.54
CA GLY A 39 -5.55 -12.15 12.52
C GLY A 39 -5.14 -11.71 11.13
N ALA A 40 -5.39 -12.55 10.12
CA ALA A 40 -5.01 -12.28 8.75
C ALA A 40 -5.66 -10.99 8.20
N TYR A 41 -6.99 -10.84 8.29
CA TYR A 41 -7.65 -9.66 7.70
C TYR A 41 -7.29 -8.37 8.46
N ILE A 42 -7.15 -8.41 9.79
CA ILE A 42 -6.77 -7.22 10.58
C ILE A 42 -5.39 -6.72 10.15
N PHE A 43 -4.39 -7.60 10.03
CA PHE A 43 -3.04 -7.20 9.64
C PHE A 43 -2.97 -6.69 8.21
N VAL A 44 -3.72 -7.30 7.28
CA VAL A 44 -3.79 -6.84 5.90
C VAL A 44 -4.44 -5.45 5.82
N LEU A 45 -5.55 -5.22 6.51
CA LEU A 45 -6.22 -3.92 6.56
C LEU A 45 -5.33 -2.85 7.19
N VAL A 46 -4.71 -3.15 8.33
CA VAL A 46 -3.80 -2.21 9.01
C VAL A 46 -2.59 -1.90 8.12
N GLY A 47 -1.99 -2.90 7.49
CA GLY A 47 -0.89 -2.70 6.55
C GLY A 47 -1.31 -1.85 5.34
N GLY A 48 -2.51 -2.08 4.80
CA GLY A 48 -3.09 -1.29 3.72
C GLY A 48 -3.29 0.17 4.13
N CYS A 49 -3.85 0.43 5.31
CA CYS A 49 -4.03 1.76 5.87
C CYS A 49 -2.70 2.49 6.09
N ILE A 50 -1.69 1.83 6.65
CA ILE A 50 -0.34 2.41 6.81
C ILE A 50 0.24 2.77 5.44
N THR A 51 0.12 1.90 4.46
CA THR A 51 0.60 2.15 3.09
C THR A 51 -0.11 3.35 2.45
N MET A 52 -1.42 3.53 2.72
CA MET A 52 -2.18 4.71 2.28
C MET A 52 -1.72 5.99 2.97
N ILE A 53 -1.42 5.96 4.27
CA ILE A 53 -0.88 7.12 5.00
C ILE A 53 0.47 7.54 4.40
N ILE A 54 1.35 6.56 4.11
CA ILE A 54 2.64 6.80 3.45
C ILE A 54 2.43 7.39 2.06
N SER A 55 1.48 6.86 1.29
CA SER A 55 1.11 7.41 -0.02
C SER A 55 0.71 8.88 0.07
N VAL A 56 -0.15 9.24 1.02
CA VAL A 56 -0.57 10.64 1.24
C VAL A 56 0.63 11.51 1.60
N ALA A 57 1.52 11.05 2.48
CA ALA A 57 2.74 11.78 2.83
C ALA A 57 3.65 12.02 1.61
N LEU A 58 3.77 11.04 0.71
CA LEU A 58 4.54 11.15 -0.53
C LEU A 58 3.86 12.04 -1.58
N LEU A 59 2.53 12.02 -1.67
CA LEU A 59 1.75 12.91 -2.56
C LEU A 59 1.81 14.37 -2.12
N ILE A 60 1.69 14.63 -0.81
CA ILE A 60 1.84 15.99 -0.24
C ILE A 60 3.28 16.50 -0.43
N GLY A 61 4.24 15.60 -0.51
CA GLY A 61 5.66 15.88 -0.69
C GLY A 61 6.30 16.40 0.60
N THR A 62 7.43 15.79 1.00
CA THR A 62 8.18 16.22 2.18
C THR A 62 8.79 17.61 1.96
N PRO A 63 9.10 18.38 3.03
CA PRO A 63 9.77 19.67 2.89
C PRO A 63 11.07 19.61 2.09
N GLN A 64 11.77 18.47 2.17
CA GLN A 64 12.98 18.21 1.39
C GLN A 64 12.66 18.10 -0.11
N MET A 65 11.66 17.32 -0.50
CA MET A 65 11.20 17.20 -1.89
C MET A 65 10.74 18.56 -2.45
N ARG A 66 10.05 19.37 -1.63
CA ARG A 66 9.64 20.72 -2.02
C ARG A 66 10.84 21.65 -2.22
N LYS A 67 11.87 21.56 -1.36
CA LYS A 67 13.12 22.31 -1.52
C LYS A 67 13.87 21.89 -2.78
N ASP A 68 13.94 20.59 -3.06
CA ASP A 68 14.61 20.06 -4.26
C ASP A 68 13.86 20.48 -5.53
N MET A 69 12.52 20.56 -5.49
CA MET A 69 11.71 21.12 -6.59
C MET A 69 12.01 22.60 -6.87
N ILE A 70 12.23 23.40 -5.83
CA ILE A 70 12.55 24.84 -5.98
C ILE A 70 14.00 25.02 -6.43
N ARG A 71 14.92 24.18 -5.95
CA ARG A 71 16.37 24.33 -6.16
C ARG A 71 16.82 23.86 -7.55
N GLU A 72 16.15 22.88 -8.14
CA GLU A 72 16.54 22.35 -9.44
C GLU A 72 15.90 23.07 -10.65
N GLY A 73 14.89 23.93 -10.47
CA GLY A 73 14.29 24.71 -11.56
C GLY A 73 13.66 23.90 -12.71
N ASP A 74 13.73 22.57 -12.67
CA ASP A 74 13.50 21.71 -13.81
C ASP A 74 12.23 20.86 -13.61
N GLN A 75 11.07 21.47 -13.87
CA GLN A 75 9.81 20.75 -14.04
C GLN A 75 9.80 19.89 -15.32
N HIS A 76 10.69 20.17 -16.28
CA HIS A 76 10.69 19.52 -17.60
C HIS A 76 11.53 18.22 -17.65
N ARG A 77 12.45 18.00 -16.70
CA ARG A 77 13.35 16.85 -16.73
C ARG A 77 12.80 15.57 -16.10
N ASN A 78 11.74 15.64 -15.29
CA ASN A 78 11.26 14.47 -14.56
C ASN A 78 9.71 14.40 -14.49
N PRO A 79 9.04 13.84 -15.53
CA PRO A 79 7.58 13.80 -15.63
C PRO A 79 6.88 12.91 -14.58
N ARG A 80 7.63 12.21 -13.72
CA ARG A 80 7.11 11.42 -12.59
C ARG A 80 7.15 12.18 -11.25
N ARG A 81 7.71 13.39 -11.20
CA ARG A 81 7.73 14.22 -9.97
C ARG A 81 6.30 14.60 -9.55
N GLY A 82 5.97 14.37 -8.28
CA GLY A 82 4.62 14.57 -7.73
C GLY A 82 3.67 13.37 -7.86
N ALA A 83 4.02 12.35 -8.67
CA ALA A 83 3.27 11.10 -8.80
C ALA A 83 3.79 9.97 -7.90
N GLU A 84 4.74 10.27 -7.02
CA GLU A 84 5.50 9.27 -6.25
C GLU A 84 4.62 8.46 -5.29
N GLY A 85 3.54 9.06 -4.78
CA GLY A 85 2.59 8.35 -3.92
C GLY A 85 1.54 7.53 -4.66
N ILE A 86 1.42 7.62 -5.99
CA ILE A 86 0.41 6.83 -6.75
C ILE A 86 0.68 5.33 -6.65
N GLY A 87 1.96 4.92 -6.74
CA GLY A 87 2.34 3.51 -6.60
C GLY A 87 1.95 2.91 -5.24
N PRO A 88 2.37 3.53 -4.13
CA PRO A 88 1.93 3.16 -2.78
C PRO A 88 0.40 3.23 -2.60
N ALA A 89 -0.29 4.20 -3.23
CA ALA A 89 -1.76 4.27 -3.17
C ALA A 89 -2.40 3.03 -3.78
N LEU A 90 -1.97 2.63 -4.97
CA LEU A 90 -2.47 1.44 -5.67
C LEU A 90 -2.20 0.16 -4.87
N MET A 91 -1.02 0.06 -4.24
CA MET A 91 -0.69 -1.04 -3.35
C MET A 91 -1.62 -1.08 -2.13
N GLY A 92 -1.77 0.06 -1.44
CA GLY A 92 -2.63 0.19 -0.26
C GLY A 92 -4.10 -0.13 -0.57
N MET A 93 -4.64 0.40 -1.67
CA MET A 93 -6.00 0.07 -2.13
C MET A 93 -6.16 -1.43 -2.40
N THR A 94 -5.20 -2.05 -3.08
CA THR A 94 -5.23 -3.49 -3.35
C THR A 94 -5.26 -4.30 -2.05
N MET A 95 -4.40 -3.94 -1.08
CA MET A 95 -4.37 -4.59 0.22
C MET A 95 -5.69 -4.41 0.97
N ILE A 96 -6.28 -3.22 0.97
CA ILE A 96 -7.56 -2.95 1.64
C ILE A 96 -8.69 -3.79 1.04
N ILE A 97 -8.76 -3.88 -0.29
CA ILE A 97 -9.76 -4.71 -0.99
C ILE A 97 -9.60 -6.19 -0.58
N ILE A 98 -8.38 -6.72 -0.57
CA ILE A 98 -8.10 -8.09 -0.13
C ILE A 98 -8.47 -8.28 1.34
N GLY A 99 -8.16 -7.30 2.19
CA GLY A 99 -8.51 -7.31 3.61
C GLY A 99 -10.01 -7.42 3.84
N PHE A 100 -10.81 -6.61 3.14
CA PHE A 100 -12.27 -6.71 3.19
C PHE A 100 -12.79 -8.04 2.66
N TRP A 101 -12.13 -8.62 1.66
CA TRP A 101 -12.52 -9.93 1.13
C TRP A 101 -12.27 -11.05 2.14
N LEU A 102 -11.13 -11.02 2.83
CA LEU A 102 -10.83 -11.93 3.94
C LEU A 102 -11.79 -11.76 5.12
N GLU A 103 -12.15 -10.51 5.45
CA GLU A 103 -13.15 -10.22 6.48
C GLU A 103 -14.52 -10.80 6.10
N ALA A 104 -14.97 -10.60 4.86
CA ALA A 104 -16.22 -11.15 4.36
C ALA A 104 -16.26 -12.68 4.43
N MET A 105 -15.14 -13.36 4.14
CA MET A 105 -15.05 -14.82 4.27
C MET A 105 -15.19 -15.33 5.71
N MET A 106 -14.91 -14.52 6.72
CA MET A 106 -15.09 -14.88 8.13
C MET A 106 -16.56 -14.79 8.58
N HIS A 107 -17.36 -13.98 7.90
CA HIS A 107 -18.76 -13.71 8.26
C HIS A 107 -19.78 -14.55 7.45
N ASN A 108 -19.30 -15.45 6.59
CA ASN A 108 -20.09 -16.45 5.85
C ASN A 108 -19.96 -17.83 6.50
#